data_AF-A0AAE0DZT8-F1
#
_entry.id   AF-A0AAE0DZT8-F1
#
_cell.length_a   1.000
_cell.length_b   1.000
_cell.length_c   1.000
_cell.angle_alpha   90.00
_cell.angle_beta   90.00
_cell.angle_gamma   90.00
#
_symmetry.space_group_name_H-M   'P 1'
#
loop_
_entity.id
_entity.type
_entity.pdbx_description
1 polymer ?
#
loop_
_entity_poly.entity_id
_entity_poly.type
_entity_poly.pdbx_seq_one_letter_code
_entity_poly.pdbx_strand_id
1 'polypeptide(L)'
;MITYGLSAAASLEDWAFEILVLLAGLVPNSELTTSLIAMCVNTQAIAFMITYGLSAAESTRVSNEFGAGNLDRARSAMAVILKLFVLLALIVVLTLASGHNIWAVFFSDSGEIIMEFASLTPFNFLQPP
;
A
#
# COMPACT_ATOMS: atom_id res chain seq x y z
N MET A 1 -3.67 21.31 -17.96
CA MET A 1 -3.63 20.01 -18.67
C MET A 1 -2.91 18.93 -17.85
N ILE A 2 -1.72 19.22 -17.30
CA ILE A 2 -0.94 18.26 -16.47
C ILE A 2 -1.64 17.89 -15.15
N THR A 3 -2.22 18.86 -14.43
CA THR A 3 -2.94 18.60 -13.15
C THR A 3 -4.18 17.72 -13.32
N TYR A 4 -4.97 17.94 -14.38
CA TYR A 4 -6.13 17.11 -14.70
C TYR A 4 -5.73 15.66 -15.09
N GLY A 5 -4.55 15.49 -15.71
CA GLY A 5 -4.02 14.17 -16.04
C GLY A 5 -3.61 13.38 -14.80
N LEU A 6 -2.97 14.02 -13.82
CA LEU A 6 -2.59 13.39 -12.56
C LEU A 6 -3.81 12.97 -11.72
N SER A 7 -4.84 13.82 -11.64
CA SER A 7 -6.08 13.46 -10.93
C SER A 7 -6.83 12.31 -11.59
N ALA A 8 -6.88 12.27 -12.93
CA ALA A 8 -7.53 11.18 -13.66
C ALA A 8 -6.78 9.85 -13.50
N ALA A 9 -5.45 9.88 -13.47
CA ALA A 9 -4.63 8.68 -13.26
C ALA A 9 -4.87 8.07 -11.87
N ALA A 10 -4.94 8.89 -10.82
CA ALA A 10 -5.23 8.42 -9.46
C ALA A 10 -6.64 7.82 -9.37
N SER A 11 -7.65 8.47 -9.95
CA SER A 11 -9.01 7.91 -9.96
C SER A 11 -9.08 6.58 -10.71
N LEU A 12 -8.40 6.45 -11.85
CA LEU A 12 -8.37 5.19 -12.60
C LEU A 12 -7.71 4.05 -11.80
N GLU A 13 -6.70 4.35 -10.99
CA GLU A 13 -6.07 3.38 -10.08
C GLU A 13 -7.07 2.87 -9.03
N ASP A 14 -7.80 3.75 -8.35
CA ASP A 14 -8.82 3.36 -7.36
C ASP A 14 -9.92 2.50 -8.00
N TRP A 15 -10.43 2.93 -9.16
CA TRP A 15 -11.44 2.17 -9.91
C TRP A 15 -10.91 0.80 -10.36
N ALA A 16 -9.62 0.68 -10.69
CA ALA A 16 -9.03 -0.59 -11.06
C ALA A 16 -9.03 -1.60 -9.90
N PHE A 17 -8.78 -1.16 -8.67
CA PHE A 17 -8.87 -2.04 -7.49
C PHE A 17 -10.30 -2.52 -7.23
N GLU A 18 -11.30 -1.63 -7.37
CA GLU A 18 -12.71 -2.01 -7.23
C GLU A 18 -13.13 -3.02 -8.31
N ILE A 19 -12.73 -2.80 -9.56
CA ILE A 19 -12.97 -3.74 -10.64
C ILE A 19 -12.28 -5.08 -10.37
N LEU A 20 -11.05 -5.07 -9.85
CA LEU A 20 -10.32 -6.29 -9.50
C LEU A 20 -11.07 -7.11 -8.44
N VAL A 21 -11.60 -6.47 -7.40
CA VAL A 21 -12.42 -7.13 -6.36
C VAL A 21 -13.72 -7.67 -6.96
N LEU A 22 -14.38 -6.93 -7.85
CA LEU A 22 -15.60 -7.40 -8.53
C LEU A 22 -15.32 -8.62 -9.43
N LEU A 23 -14.20 -8.61 -10.16
CA LEU A 23 -13.79 -9.72 -11.01
C LEU A 23 -13.43 -10.98 -10.18
N ALA A 24 -12.84 -10.80 -9.00
CA ALA A 24 -12.58 -11.89 -8.06
C ALA A 24 -13.85 -12.68 -7.70
N GLY A 25 -14.98 -11.97 -7.59
CA GLY A 25 -16.28 -12.55 -7.30
C GLY A 25 -16.87 -13.43 -8.41
N LEU A 26 -16.30 -13.38 -9.63
CA LEU A 26 -16.75 -14.15 -10.78
C LEU A 26 -15.97 -15.47 -10.98
N VAL A 27 -14.90 -15.68 -10.21
CA VAL A 27 -14.02 -16.86 -10.29
C VAL A 27 -14.62 -18.02 -9.46
N PRO A 28 -14.41 -19.30 -9.83
CA PRO A 28 -14.72 -20.44 -8.95
C PRO A 28 -14.05 -20.28 -7.57
N ASN A 29 -14.73 -20.66 -6.49
CA ASN A 29 -14.34 -20.31 -5.11
C ASN A 29 -14.29 -18.79 -4.89
N SER A 30 -15.37 -18.10 -5.30
CA SER A 30 -15.49 -16.64 -5.29
C SER A 30 -15.35 -16.05 -3.90
N GLU A 31 -15.86 -16.71 -2.85
CA GLU A 31 -15.71 -16.25 -1.47
C GLU A 31 -14.22 -16.14 -1.08
N LEU A 32 -13.48 -17.24 -1.23
CA LEU A 32 -12.04 -17.29 -0.92
C LEU A 32 -11.25 -16.26 -1.75
N THR A 33 -11.43 -16.27 -3.07
CA THR A 33 -10.67 -15.40 -3.98
C THR A 33 -10.96 -13.92 -3.72
N THR A 34 -12.23 -13.57 -3.53
CA THR A 34 -12.64 -12.19 -3.23
C THR A 34 -12.12 -11.74 -1.87
N SER A 35 -12.20 -12.59 -0.85
CA SER A 35 -11.65 -12.28 0.47
C SER A 35 -10.14 -12.03 0.42
N LEU A 36 -9.38 -12.88 -0.28
CA LEU A 36 -7.93 -12.69 -0.42
C LEU A 36 -7.58 -11.38 -1.14
N ILE A 37 -8.24 -11.10 -2.26
CA ILE A 37 -8.01 -9.86 -3.02
C ILE A 37 -8.43 -8.64 -2.20
N ALA A 38 -9.58 -8.69 -1.52
CA ALA A 38 -10.04 -7.61 -0.65
C ALA A 38 -9.07 -7.37 0.51
N MET A 39 -8.52 -8.42 1.13
CA MET A 39 -7.49 -8.30 2.17
C MET A 39 -6.22 -7.64 1.64
N CYS A 40 -5.77 -8.00 0.44
CA CYS A 40 -4.63 -7.37 -0.22
C CYS A 40 -4.88 -5.88 -0.50
N VAL A 41 -6.03 -5.53 -1.08
CA VAL A 41 -6.41 -4.14 -1.38
C VAL A 41 -6.55 -3.32 -0.10
N ASN A 42 -7.14 -3.85 0.96
CA ASN A 42 -7.23 -3.17 2.26
C ASN A 42 -5.86 -2.97 2.90
N THR A 43 -4.98 -3.97 2.83
CA THR A 43 -3.60 -3.85 3.33
C THR A 43 -2.85 -2.75 2.58
N GLN A 44 -3.02 -2.69 1.26
CA GLN A 44 -2.47 -1.61 0.44
C GLN A 44 -3.06 -0.25 0.83
N ALA A 45 -4.37 -0.15 1.02
CA ALA A 45 -5.03 1.10 1.40
C ALA A 45 -4.48 1.66 2.73
N ILE A 46 -4.26 0.80 3.72
CA ILE A 46 -3.66 1.18 5.01
C ILE A 46 -2.24 1.72 4.81
N ALA A 47 -1.39 1.04 4.04
CA ALA A 47 -0.04 1.51 3.74
C ALA A 47 -0.04 2.82 2.93
N PHE A 48 -1.00 2.96 2.01
CA PHE A 48 -1.18 4.16 1.20
C PHE A 48 -1.56 5.36 2.05
N MET A 49 -2.46 5.23 3.03
CA MET A 49 -2.84 6.35 3.91
C MET A 49 -1.65 6.96 4.66
N ILE A 50 -0.74 6.12 5.17
CA ILE A 50 0.48 6.59 5.84
C ILE A 50 1.38 7.34 4.85
N THR A 51 1.56 6.76 3.67
CA THR A 51 2.38 7.33 2.59
C THR A 51 1.81 8.65 2.10
N TYR A 52 0.50 8.74 1.93
CA TYR A 52 -0.23 9.93 1.53
C TYR A 52 -0.05 11.08 2.53
N GLY A 53 -0.20 10.79 3.83
CA GLY A 53 0.05 11.77 4.88
C GLY A 53 1.49 12.30 4.86
N LEU A 54 2.46 11.42 4.64
CA LEU A 54 3.87 11.81 4.51
C LEU A 54 4.12 12.67 3.26
N SER A 55 3.51 12.34 2.12
CA SER A 55 3.56 13.15 0.89
C SER A 55 2.95 14.54 1.07
N ALA A 56 1.83 14.65 1.80
CA ALA A 56 1.23 15.95 2.09
C ALA A 56 2.15 16.82 2.98
N ALA A 57 2.77 16.20 3.99
CA ALA A 57 3.74 16.88 4.85
C ALA A 57 5.00 17.32 4.07
N GLU A 58 5.49 16.47 3.16
CA GLU A 58 6.58 16.77 2.24
C GLU A 58 6.30 18.00 1.39
N SER A 59 5.19 17.95 0.63
CA SER A 59 4.76 19.02 -0.25
C SER A 59 4.64 20.34 0.51
N THR A 60 4.07 20.31 1.72
CA THR A 60 3.95 21.50 2.57
C THR A 60 5.33 22.05 2.96
N ARG A 61 6.24 21.20 3.46
CA ARG A 61 7.57 21.66 3.88
C ARG A 61 8.41 22.16 2.71
N VAL A 62 8.42 21.42 1.60
CA VAL A 62 9.17 21.79 0.39
C VAL A 62 8.63 23.10 -0.18
N SER A 63 7.30 23.27 -0.26
CA SER A 63 6.67 24.51 -0.72
C SER A 63 7.03 25.70 0.16
N ASN A 64 7.06 25.52 1.49
CA ASN A 64 7.41 26.59 2.42
C ASN A 64 8.89 27.01 2.29
N GLU A 65 9.82 26.05 2.24
CA GLU A 65 11.26 26.38 2.07
C GLU A 65 11.57 26.94 0.69
N PHE A 66 10.89 26.43 -0.35
CA PHE A 66 11.00 26.95 -1.71
C PHE A 66 10.47 28.38 -1.80
N GLY A 67 9.30 28.66 -1.21
CA GLY A 67 8.72 30.00 -1.13
C GLY A 67 9.57 31.00 -0.32
N ALA A 68 10.34 30.51 0.65
CA ALA A 68 11.30 31.31 1.42
C ALA A 68 12.64 31.52 0.71
N GLY A 69 12.86 30.93 -0.48
CA GLY A 69 14.13 30.99 -1.22
C GLY A 69 15.23 30.06 -0.68
N ASN A 70 14.91 29.18 0.27
CA ASN A 70 15.86 28.26 0.90
C ASN A 70 15.95 26.92 0.16
N LEU A 71 16.56 26.91 -1.03
CA LEU A 71 16.66 25.70 -1.86
C LEU A 71 17.40 24.53 -1.18
N ASP A 72 18.42 24.81 -0.36
CA ASP A 72 19.15 23.77 0.37
C ASP A 72 18.27 23.04 1.40
N ARG A 73 17.39 23.78 2.09
CA ARG A 73 16.43 23.19 3.03
C ARG A 73 15.33 22.43 2.32
N ALA A 74 14.85 22.94 1.19
CA ALA A 74 13.89 22.23 0.34
C ALA A 74 14.47 20.87 -0.12
N ARG A 75 15.73 20.85 -0.59
CA ARG A 75 16.42 19.63 -1.01
C ARG A 75 16.64 18.65 0.15
N SER A 76 17.02 19.16 1.32
CA SER A 76 17.17 18.34 2.53
C SER A 76 15.83 17.73 2.95
N ALA A 77 14.73 18.50 2.89
CA ALA A 77 13.40 18.01 3.21
C ALA A 77 12.97 16.85 2.30
N MET A 78 13.20 16.97 0.99
CA MET A 78 12.94 15.90 0.03
C MET A 78 13.79 14.64 0.33
N ALA A 79 15.08 14.81 0.61
CA ALA A 79 15.98 13.69 0.93
C ALA A 79 15.57 12.95 2.23
N VAL A 80 15.15 13.68 3.27
CA VAL A 80 14.66 13.08 4.51
C VAL A 80 13.41 12.24 4.25
N ILE A 81 12.50 12.72 3.41
CA ILE A 81 11.23 12.05 3.19
C ILE A 81 11.40 10.81 2.30
N LEU A 82 12.30 10.84 1.31
CA LEU A 82 12.70 9.64 0.58
C LEU A 82 13.23 8.55 1.51
N LYS A 83 14.06 8.91 2.51
CA LYS A 83 14.54 7.95 3.51
C LYS A 83 13.41 7.41 4.38
N LEU A 84 12.44 8.24 4.76
CA LEU A 84 11.28 7.82 5.53
C LEU A 84 10.38 6.86 4.73
N PHE A 85 10.18 7.10 3.43
CA PHE A 85 9.45 6.16 2.56
C PHE A 85 10.13 4.80 2.50
N VAL A 86 11.45 4.76 2.29
CA VAL A 86 12.21 3.49 2.28
C VAL A 86 12.10 2.78 3.63
N LEU A 87 12.24 3.51 4.74
CA LEU A 87 12.11 2.95 6.07
C LEU A 87 10.70 2.39 6.31
N LEU A 88 9.66 3.13 5.92
CA LEU A 88 8.27 2.70 6.06
C LEU A 88 8.00 1.44 5.22
N ALA A 89 8.47 1.40 3.99
CA ALA A 89 8.34 0.23 3.13
C ALA A 89 8.99 -1.01 3.75
N LEU A 90 10.20 -0.86 4.31
CA LEU A 90 10.86 -1.93 5.04
C LEU A 90 10.06 -2.39 6.27
N ILE A 91 9.51 -1.46 7.05
CA ILE A 91 8.69 -1.79 8.22
C ILE A 91 7.44 -2.58 7.81
N VAL A 92 6.75 -2.15 6.75
CA VAL A 92 5.55 -2.84 6.26
C VAL A 92 5.89 -4.26 5.79
N VAL A 93 6.95 -4.42 4.99
CA VAL A 93 7.39 -5.73 4.50
C VAL A 93 7.79 -6.64 5.67
N LEU A 94 8.58 -6.13 6.63
CA LEU A 94 8.99 -6.92 7.80
C LEU A 94 7.78 -7.32 8.66
N THR A 95 6.85 -6.40 8.89
CA THR A 95 5.64 -6.65 9.70
C THR A 95 4.78 -7.71 9.05
N LEU A 96 4.54 -7.63 7.74
CA LEU A 96 3.80 -8.66 7.00
C LEU A 96 4.57 -9.98 6.96
N ALA A 97 5.89 -9.96 6.74
CA ALA A 97 6.70 -11.18 6.73
C ALA A 97 6.63 -11.95 8.06
N SER A 98 6.85 -11.28 9.20
CA SER A 98 6.83 -11.94 10.51
C SER A 98 5.44 -12.12 11.11
N GLY A 99 4.47 -11.29 10.70
CA GLY A 99 3.17 -11.15 11.36
C GLY A 99 1.96 -11.48 10.49
N HIS A 100 2.13 -12.04 9.28
CA HIS A 100 1.04 -12.28 8.34
C HIS A 100 -0.15 -13.06 8.92
N ASN A 101 0.09 -14.05 9.79
CA ASN A 101 -1.01 -14.81 10.41
C ASN A 101 -1.87 -13.93 11.33
N ILE A 102 -1.21 -13.11 12.16
CA ILE A 102 -1.91 -12.16 13.05
C ILE A 102 -2.61 -11.10 12.21
N TRP A 103 -1.96 -10.64 11.14
CA TRP A 103 -2.55 -9.68 10.21
C TRP A 103 -3.83 -10.24 9.57
N ALA A 104 -3.80 -11.47 9.09
CA ALA A 104 -4.94 -12.13 8.45
C ALA A 104 -6.14 -12.30 9.39
N VAL A 105 -5.89 -12.58 10.68
CA VAL A 105 -6.93 -12.71 11.70
C VAL A 105 -7.72 -11.41 11.92
N PHE A 106 -7.15 -10.23 11.61
CA PHE A 106 -7.93 -8.98 11.66
C PHE A 106 -9.02 -8.90 10.58
N PHE A 107 -8.94 -9.72 9.53
CA PHE A 107 -9.86 -9.67 8.39
C PHE A 107 -10.77 -10.89 8.28
N SER A 108 -10.37 -12.06 8.78
CA SER A 108 -11.15 -13.29 8.66
C SER A 108 -10.93 -14.25 9.84
N ASP A 109 -12.00 -14.93 10.24
CA ASP A 109 -11.97 -16.06 11.19
C ASP A 109 -11.80 -17.43 10.50
N SER A 110 -11.84 -17.48 9.16
CA SER A 110 -11.70 -18.72 8.41
C SER A 110 -10.24 -19.14 8.34
N GLY A 111 -9.94 -20.32 8.90
CA GLY A 111 -8.60 -20.90 8.85
C GLY A 111 -8.08 -21.13 7.43
N GLU A 112 -8.97 -21.42 6.47
CA GLU A 112 -8.62 -21.58 5.05
C GLU A 112 -8.14 -20.25 4.44
N ILE A 113 -8.86 -19.15 4.69
CA ILE A 113 -8.51 -17.82 4.19
C ILE A 113 -7.21 -17.32 4.84
N ILE A 114 -7.03 -17.54 6.14
CA ILE A 114 -5.80 -17.16 6.85
C ILE A 114 -4.59 -17.88 6.27
N MET A 115 -4.71 -19.19 6.06
CA MET A 115 -3.63 -20.02 5.52
C MET A 115 -3.31 -19.65 4.06
N GLU A 116 -4.32 -19.40 3.24
CA GLU A 116 -4.09 -18.97 1.86
C GLU A 116 -3.51 -17.56 1.78
N PHE A 117 -3.94 -16.64 2.64
CA PHE A 117 -3.32 -15.31 2.69
C PHE A 117 -1.84 -15.38 3.11
N ALA A 118 -1.50 -16.28 4.03
CA ALA A 118 -0.12 -16.54 4.42
C ALA A 118 0.74 -16.99 3.22
N SER A 119 0.18 -17.80 2.32
CA SER A 119 0.88 -18.30 1.13
C SER A 119 1.24 -17.20 0.14
N LEU A 120 0.43 -16.13 0.07
CA LEU A 120 0.66 -14.97 -0.80
C LEU A 120 1.77 -14.04 -0.31
N THR A 121 2.26 -14.22 0.92
CA THR A 121 3.28 -13.32 1.47
C THR A 121 4.66 -13.54 0.82
N PRO A 122 5.49 -12.48 0.69
CA PRO A 122 6.75 -12.55 -0.08
C PRO A 122 7.73 -13.64 0.38
N PHE A 123 7.60 -14.12 1.62
CA PHE A 123 8.51 -15.09 2.20
C PHE A 123 8.16 -16.54 1.82
N ASN A 124 6.89 -16.87 1.61
CA ASN A 124 6.50 -18.25 1.28
C ASN A 124 6.90 -18.65 -0.15
N PHE A 125 7.07 -17.69 -1.06
CA PHE A 125 7.66 -17.93 -2.39
C PHE A 125 9.13 -18.38 -2.36
N LEU A 126 9.83 -18.29 -1.21
CA LEU A 126 11.23 -18.72 -1.02
C LEU A 126 11.36 -20.13 -0.42
N GLN A 127 10.26 -20.77 -0.01
CA GLN A 127 10.29 -22.17 0.42
C GLN A 127 10.06 -23.10 -0.78
N PRO A 128 10.98 -24.04 -1.08
CA PRO A 128 10.74 -25.05 -2.10
C PRO A 128 9.61 -26.01 -1.65
N PRO A 129 8.94 -26.68 -2.62
CA PRO A 129 7.77 -27.52 -2.38
C PRO A 129 8.04 -28.72 -1.45
#